data_AF-A0A542Y1R7-F1
#
_entry.id   AF-A0A542Y1R7-F1
#
_cell.length_a   1.000
_cell.length_b   1.000
_cell.length_c   1.000
_cell.angle_alpha   90.00
_cell.angle_beta   90.00
_cell.angle_gamma   90.00
#
_symmetry.space_group_name_H-M   'P 1'
#
loop_
_entity.id
_entity.type
_entity.pdbx_description
1 polymer ?
#
loop_
_entity_poly.entity_id
_entity_poly.type
_entity_poly.pdbx_seq_one_letter_code
_entity_poly.pdbx_strand_id
1 'polypeptide(L)'
;MIANICFHGIGTIIREREPGEARYWVTEGSFLRILDELRENPRVRLSFDDGNASDASVALPALLERGLQATFFALAGRRDDAASLSPADLRELRGAGMQIGSHGWEHVPWRGLSDAEARRELIDARTALVEASGGPIDDAALPAGALRPPPAGPAAAGPVPHRVHERPPPGQAHLAHPGALQRHGTRHGRVGALPRGASPGHPGSSQPRGERGEEAPVTIRHIVTAMLRRWYAPLALLLCAVLATALMLHDGGTYSTRTVISFMRPSTTTLSPSNGTNDSNIIAFAAAVTAQVNNGRAAARYSMDDAPFYGAGIREGVLVDLADSGNQWAATIDKAEIEVQVVGRTLDWVESRQQQLIDKIVSTAESQQAQLSVTDDGRITASVVPLTTQIEHVTPSRSALVTAFAAMLAVALLIGAWASVGIDRMLTARHDRASDSAKGQTP
;
A
#
# COMPACT_ATOMS: atom_id res chain seq x y z
N MET A 1 2.26 -25.93 5.90
CA MET A 1 1.66 -24.75 6.56
C MET A 1 0.19 -25.04 6.83
N ILE A 2 -0.52 -24.16 7.52
CA ILE A 2 -1.98 -24.07 7.35
C ILE A 2 -2.21 -23.09 6.20
N ALA A 3 -2.95 -23.56 5.23
CA ALA A 3 -3.22 -22.99 3.94
C ALA A 3 -4.64 -22.46 3.85
N ASN A 4 -4.92 -21.80 2.73
CA ASN A 4 -5.79 -20.63 2.77
C ASN A 4 -6.07 -20.10 1.31
N ILE A 5 -7.29 -19.84 0.81
CA ILE A 5 -7.54 -19.08 -0.45
C ILE A 5 -8.77 -18.13 -0.33
N CYS A 6 -8.62 -16.80 -0.47
CA CYS A 6 -9.68 -15.82 -0.13
C CYS A 6 -10.66 -15.43 -1.23
N PHE A 7 -11.94 -15.34 -0.83
CA PHE A 7 -13.08 -14.95 -1.66
C PHE A 7 -13.66 -13.61 -1.19
N HIS A 8 -14.18 -12.82 -2.13
CA HIS A 8 -14.78 -11.50 -1.86
C HIS A 8 -16.20 -11.43 -2.44
N GLY A 9 -16.44 -12.02 -3.62
CA GLY A 9 -17.77 -12.22 -4.18
C GLY A 9 -17.84 -13.47 -5.05
N ILE A 10 -19.02 -14.09 -5.14
CA ILE A 10 -19.28 -15.26 -5.99
C ILE A 10 -20.40 -14.95 -6.99
N GLY A 11 -20.25 -15.42 -8.23
CA GLY A 11 -21.25 -15.33 -9.28
C GLY A 11 -21.04 -14.12 -10.19
N THR A 12 -22.13 -13.50 -10.64
CA THR A 12 -22.11 -12.36 -11.56
C THR A 12 -22.23 -11.06 -10.78
N ILE A 13 -21.21 -10.20 -10.85
CA ILE A 13 -21.28 -8.85 -10.29
C ILE A 13 -22.32 -8.01 -11.03
N ILE A 14 -23.30 -7.48 -10.31
CA ILE A 14 -24.37 -6.64 -10.88
C ILE A 14 -23.91 -5.20 -11.09
N ARG A 15 -23.02 -4.72 -10.19
CA ARG A 15 -22.42 -3.38 -10.21
C ARG A 15 -21.19 -3.38 -9.31
N GLU A 16 -20.07 -2.82 -9.77
CA GLU A 16 -18.92 -2.52 -8.90
C GLU A 16 -19.30 -1.46 -7.85
N ARG A 17 -19.01 -1.77 -6.59
CA ARG A 17 -19.01 -0.86 -5.44
C ARG A 17 -17.72 -0.04 -5.44
N GLU A 18 -16.61 -0.68 -5.76
CA GLU A 18 -15.26 -0.10 -5.81
C GLU A 18 -14.57 -0.33 -7.16
N PRO A 19 -13.75 0.61 -7.69
CA PRO A 19 -13.17 0.49 -9.02
C PRO A 19 -12.29 -0.76 -9.21
N GLY A 20 -12.72 -1.65 -10.09
CA GLY A 20 -12.02 -2.90 -10.38
C GLY A 20 -12.26 -4.01 -9.34
N GLU A 21 -13.29 -3.91 -8.50
CA GLU A 21 -13.77 -4.97 -7.60
C GLU A 21 -14.03 -6.29 -8.35
N ALA A 22 -14.52 -6.22 -9.60
CA ALA A 22 -14.92 -7.39 -10.38
C ALA A 22 -13.80 -8.43 -10.58
N ARG A 23 -12.52 -8.05 -10.43
CA ARG A 23 -11.37 -8.98 -10.51
C ARG A 23 -11.25 -9.93 -9.31
N TYR A 24 -11.93 -9.65 -8.20
CA TYR A 24 -11.98 -10.49 -7.00
C TYR A 24 -13.25 -11.36 -6.91
N TRP A 25 -14.15 -11.23 -7.90
CA TRP A 25 -15.34 -12.06 -8.01
C TRP A 25 -15.01 -13.37 -8.75
N VAL A 26 -15.33 -14.51 -8.13
CA VAL A 26 -15.16 -15.84 -8.72
C VAL A 26 -16.47 -16.35 -9.32
N THR A 27 -16.41 -17.02 -10.48
CA THR A 27 -17.61 -17.69 -11.01
C THR A 27 -18.01 -18.85 -10.08
N GLU A 28 -19.32 -19.06 -9.91
CA GLU A 28 -19.87 -20.10 -9.04
C GLU A 28 -19.31 -21.50 -9.38
N GLY A 29 -19.28 -21.86 -10.67
CA GLY A 29 -18.65 -23.10 -11.16
C GLY A 29 -17.13 -23.18 -11.01
N SER A 30 -16.45 -22.13 -10.54
CA SER A 30 -15.05 -22.16 -10.11
C SER A 30 -14.93 -22.25 -8.60
N PHE A 31 -15.76 -21.49 -7.87
CA PHE A 31 -15.90 -21.59 -6.42
C PHE A 31 -16.23 -23.03 -5.97
N LEU A 32 -17.23 -23.67 -6.57
CA LEU A 32 -17.62 -25.04 -6.27
C LEU A 32 -16.48 -26.04 -6.48
N ARG A 33 -15.75 -25.95 -7.62
CA ARG A 33 -14.58 -26.81 -7.89
C ARG A 33 -13.46 -26.63 -6.86
N ILE A 34 -13.22 -25.39 -6.41
CA ILE A 34 -12.24 -25.13 -5.35
C ILE A 34 -12.72 -25.79 -4.05
N LEU A 35 -13.99 -25.66 -3.66
CA LEU A 35 -14.50 -26.34 -2.47
C LEU A 35 -14.43 -27.88 -2.58
N ASP A 36 -14.67 -28.45 -3.77
CA ASP A 36 -14.54 -29.89 -4.03
C ASP A 36 -13.09 -30.38 -3.84
N GLU A 37 -12.10 -29.63 -4.32
CA GLU A 37 -10.67 -29.93 -4.08
C GLU A 37 -10.24 -29.72 -2.62
N LEU A 38 -10.80 -28.71 -1.94
CA LEU A 38 -10.45 -28.37 -0.56
C LEU A 38 -11.06 -29.31 0.49
N ARG A 39 -12.18 -29.96 0.18
CA ARG A 39 -12.92 -30.87 1.07
C ARG A 39 -12.03 -31.89 1.79
N GLU A 40 -11.12 -32.52 1.07
CA GLU A 40 -10.24 -33.59 1.58
C GLU A 40 -8.89 -33.06 2.13
N ASN A 41 -8.73 -31.73 2.23
CA ASN A 41 -7.48 -31.07 2.64
C ASN A 41 -7.63 -30.30 3.96
N PRO A 42 -7.56 -30.97 5.14
CA PRO A 42 -7.75 -30.36 6.46
C PRO A 42 -6.62 -29.39 6.88
N ARG A 43 -5.68 -29.09 5.97
CA ARG A 43 -4.71 -28.02 6.15
C ARG A 43 -5.21 -26.69 5.60
N VAL A 44 -6.38 -26.62 4.95
CA VAL A 44 -6.93 -25.38 4.38
C VAL A 44 -8.09 -24.86 5.25
N ARG A 45 -8.03 -23.59 5.65
CA ARG A 45 -9.18 -22.87 6.28
C ARG A 45 -10.04 -22.20 5.20
N LEU A 46 -11.23 -21.70 5.56
CA LEU A 46 -12.06 -20.83 4.71
C LEU A 46 -12.45 -19.52 5.42
N SER A 47 -12.62 -18.45 4.63
CA SER A 47 -13.02 -17.09 5.01
C SER A 47 -13.45 -16.28 3.77
N PHE A 48 -14.19 -15.20 4.01
CA PHE A 48 -14.77 -14.34 2.99
C PHE A 48 -14.63 -12.89 3.48
N ASP A 49 -14.08 -12.02 2.64
CA ASP A 49 -13.93 -10.58 2.94
C ASP A 49 -15.09 -9.77 2.30
N ASP A 50 -15.17 -8.47 2.56
CA ASP A 50 -16.28 -7.54 2.19
C ASP A 50 -17.67 -7.81 2.80
N GLY A 51 -18.12 -9.07 2.87
CA GLY A 51 -19.48 -9.45 3.30
C GLY A 51 -20.53 -9.17 2.23
N ASN A 52 -20.36 -9.76 1.04
CA ASN A 52 -21.30 -9.61 -0.08
C ASN A 52 -22.51 -10.56 0.06
N ALA A 53 -23.66 -10.22 -0.53
CA ALA A 53 -24.87 -11.06 -0.41
C ALA A 53 -24.73 -12.48 -1.01
N SER A 54 -23.72 -12.72 -1.86
CA SER A 54 -23.35 -14.05 -2.35
C SER A 54 -22.77 -14.98 -1.28
N ASP A 55 -22.29 -14.44 -0.15
CA ASP A 55 -21.77 -15.22 0.98
C ASP A 55 -22.86 -16.07 1.65
N ALA A 56 -24.06 -15.51 1.85
CA ALA A 56 -25.19 -16.26 2.38
C ALA A 56 -25.96 -17.02 1.29
N SER A 57 -26.18 -16.40 0.14
CA SER A 57 -27.01 -17.01 -0.93
C SER A 57 -26.30 -18.09 -1.75
N VAL A 58 -24.96 -18.12 -1.78
CA VAL A 58 -24.17 -19.08 -2.57
C VAL A 58 -23.10 -19.79 -1.74
N ALA A 59 -22.29 -19.07 -0.94
CA ALA A 59 -21.20 -19.69 -0.21
C ALA A 59 -21.70 -20.65 0.89
N LEU A 60 -22.60 -20.17 1.75
CA LEU A 60 -23.16 -20.94 2.87
C LEU A 60 -23.73 -22.31 2.46
N PRO A 61 -24.68 -22.44 1.50
CA PRO A 61 -25.23 -23.75 1.13
C PRO A 61 -24.16 -24.68 0.53
N ALA A 62 -23.24 -24.15 -0.29
CA ALA A 62 -22.18 -24.94 -0.91
C ALA A 62 -21.12 -25.46 0.10
N LEU A 63 -20.84 -24.68 1.15
CA LEU A 63 -19.99 -25.08 2.28
C LEU A 63 -20.66 -26.18 3.11
N LEU A 64 -21.96 -26.02 3.42
CA LEU A 64 -22.74 -26.98 4.19
C LEU A 64 -22.86 -28.34 3.49
N GLU A 65 -23.10 -28.36 2.18
CA GLU A 65 -23.11 -29.59 1.37
C GLU A 65 -21.79 -30.39 1.48
N ARG A 66 -20.67 -29.68 1.68
CA ARG A 66 -19.32 -30.24 1.74
C ARG A 66 -18.80 -30.45 3.17
N GLY A 67 -19.56 -30.06 4.20
CA GLY A 67 -19.13 -30.11 5.61
C GLY A 67 -18.01 -29.14 5.96
N LEU A 68 -17.82 -28.09 5.16
CA LEU A 68 -16.75 -27.09 5.32
C LEU A 68 -17.17 -25.95 6.27
N GLN A 69 -16.19 -25.34 6.96
CA GLN A 69 -16.40 -24.21 7.87
C GLN A 69 -15.58 -23.00 7.43
N ALA A 70 -16.17 -21.81 7.50
CA ALA A 70 -15.56 -20.56 7.04
C ALA A 70 -15.71 -19.39 8.04
N THR A 71 -15.04 -18.26 7.74
CA THR A 71 -14.94 -17.05 8.59
C THR A 71 -15.36 -15.81 7.79
N PHE A 72 -16.52 -15.21 8.05
CA PHE A 72 -17.05 -14.11 7.22
C PHE A 72 -16.72 -12.74 7.82
N PHE A 73 -15.90 -11.94 7.15
CA PHE A 73 -15.49 -10.59 7.57
C PHE A 73 -16.42 -9.55 6.97
N ALA A 74 -17.49 -9.25 7.69
CA ALA A 74 -18.49 -8.30 7.24
C ALA A 74 -18.06 -6.84 7.49
N LEU A 75 -18.50 -5.94 6.61
CA LEU A 75 -18.36 -4.50 6.78
C LEU A 75 -19.54 -3.93 7.57
N ALA A 76 -19.27 -3.36 8.74
CA ALA A 76 -20.30 -2.84 9.64
C ALA A 76 -21.14 -1.71 9.03
N GLY A 77 -20.60 -0.97 8.08
CA GLY A 77 -21.29 0.07 7.32
C GLY A 77 -22.15 -0.43 6.15
N ARG A 78 -22.00 -1.69 5.72
CA ARG A 78 -22.76 -2.29 4.60
C ARG A 78 -23.93 -3.19 5.06
N ARG A 79 -24.11 -3.42 6.36
CA ARG A 79 -25.18 -4.31 6.91
C ARG A 79 -26.63 -3.92 6.50
N ASP A 80 -26.85 -2.66 6.13
CA ASP A 80 -28.16 -2.11 5.75
C ASP A 80 -28.30 -1.98 4.21
N ASP A 81 -27.35 -2.52 3.43
CA ASP A 81 -27.30 -2.55 1.96
C ASP A 81 -27.78 -3.91 1.43
N ALA A 82 -28.74 -3.91 0.50
CA ALA A 82 -29.41 -5.11 0.00
C ALA A 82 -28.53 -6.07 -0.85
N ALA A 83 -27.30 -5.67 -1.20
CA ALA A 83 -26.32 -6.53 -1.86
C ALA A 83 -25.13 -6.88 -0.95
N SER A 84 -25.26 -6.71 0.37
CA SER A 84 -24.31 -7.14 1.40
C SER A 84 -25.01 -7.96 2.48
N LEU A 85 -24.24 -8.60 3.36
CA LEU A 85 -24.76 -9.42 4.45
C LEU A 85 -25.57 -8.58 5.45
N SER A 86 -26.88 -8.84 5.52
CA SER A 86 -27.77 -8.23 6.50
C SER A 86 -27.61 -8.85 7.90
N PRO A 87 -28.16 -8.24 8.96
CA PRO A 87 -28.21 -8.86 10.28
C PRO A 87 -28.94 -10.21 10.31
N ALA A 88 -29.83 -10.50 9.36
CA ALA A 88 -30.45 -11.83 9.26
C ALA A 88 -29.45 -12.86 8.74
N ASP A 89 -28.76 -12.57 7.64
CA ASP A 89 -27.76 -13.42 7.01
C ASP A 89 -26.58 -13.71 7.97
N LEU A 90 -26.13 -12.70 8.71
CA LEU A 90 -25.10 -12.85 9.75
C LEU A 90 -25.54 -13.78 10.90
N ARG A 91 -26.84 -13.87 11.20
CA ARG A 91 -27.35 -14.84 12.19
C ARG A 91 -27.54 -16.22 11.58
N GLU A 92 -27.86 -16.33 10.30
CA GLU A 92 -27.93 -17.60 9.58
C GLU A 92 -26.56 -18.26 9.44
N LEU A 93 -25.55 -17.51 8.94
CA LEU A 93 -24.15 -17.93 8.88
C LEU A 93 -23.66 -18.46 10.23
N ARG A 94 -23.89 -17.71 11.32
CA ARG A 94 -23.52 -18.12 12.68
C ARG A 94 -24.30 -19.35 13.16
N GLY A 95 -25.60 -19.41 12.88
CA GLY A 95 -26.46 -20.55 13.23
C GLY A 95 -26.07 -21.85 12.52
N ALA A 96 -25.55 -21.74 11.31
CA ALA A 96 -24.96 -22.83 10.52
C ALA A 96 -23.53 -23.22 10.96
N GLY A 97 -22.96 -22.57 11.98
CA GLY A 97 -21.65 -22.88 12.54
C GLY A 97 -20.47 -22.12 11.93
N MET A 98 -20.72 -21.13 11.08
CA MET A 98 -19.66 -20.28 10.51
C MET A 98 -19.14 -19.26 11.53
N GLN A 99 -17.86 -18.93 11.40
CA GLN A 99 -17.21 -17.86 12.17
C GLN A 99 -17.51 -16.50 11.50
N ILE A 100 -17.52 -15.41 12.27
CA ILE A 100 -17.80 -14.06 11.74
C ILE A 100 -16.81 -13.07 12.38
N GLY A 101 -16.16 -12.28 11.54
CA GLY A 101 -15.21 -11.23 11.89
C GLY A 101 -15.65 -9.85 11.40
N SER A 102 -14.82 -8.85 11.67
CA SER A 102 -14.98 -7.48 11.17
C SER A 102 -14.00 -7.18 10.04
N HIS A 103 -14.48 -6.56 8.96
CA HIS A 103 -13.63 -5.91 7.95
C HIS A 103 -13.60 -4.38 8.10
N GLY A 104 -14.09 -3.85 9.22
CA GLY A 104 -14.18 -2.41 9.46
C GLY A 104 -15.58 -1.83 9.23
N TRP A 105 -15.67 -0.51 9.02
CA TRP A 105 -16.94 0.18 8.74
C TRP A 105 -17.06 0.57 7.27
N GLU A 106 -16.09 1.31 6.73
CA GLU A 106 -16.15 1.91 5.38
C GLU A 106 -15.18 1.29 4.37
N HIS A 107 -14.49 0.19 4.72
CA HIS A 107 -13.45 -0.45 3.89
C HIS A 107 -12.24 0.48 3.58
N VAL A 108 -11.96 1.44 4.47
CA VAL A 108 -10.81 2.35 4.31
C VAL A 108 -9.49 1.68 4.75
N PRO A 109 -8.35 1.94 4.09
CA PRO A 109 -7.06 1.39 4.50
C PRO A 109 -6.66 1.84 5.92
N TRP A 110 -6.40 0.88 6.81
CA TRP A 110 -6.09 1.19 8.23
C TRP A 110 -4.70 1.81 8.47
N ARG A 111 -3.89 1.97 7.41
CA ARG A 111 -2.60 2.66 7.45
C ARG A 111 -2.78 4.18 7.39
N GLY A 112 -2.65 4.83 8.54
CA GLY A 112 -2.59 6.30 8.64
C GLY A 112 -3.87 6.97 9.18
N LEU A 113 -4.86 6.18 9.59
CA LEU A 113 -6.07 6.68 10.25
C LEU A 113 -5.75 7.61 11.44
N SER A 114 -6.58 8.63 11.63
CA SER A 114 -6.69 9.38 12.87
C SER A 114 -7.36 8.54 13.98
N ASP A 115 -7.23 8.97 15.23
CA ASP A 115 -7.83 8.28 16.38
C ASP A 115 -9.36 8.16 16.27
N ALA A 116 -10.02 9.10 15.59
CA ALA A 116 -11.47 9.09 15.35
C ALA A 116 -11.88 8.04 14.31
N GLU A 117 -11.15 7.94 13.20
CA GLU A 117 -11.37 6.94 12.15
C GLU A 117 -11.02 5.54 12.68
N ALA A 118 -9.89 5.39 13.38
CA ALA A 118 -9.50 4.14 14.02
C ALA A 118 -10.54 3.67 15.07
N ARG A 119 -11.14 4.59 15.83
CA ARG A 119 -12.26 4.25 16.74
C ARG A 119 -13.48 3.73 15.96
N ARG A 120 -13.83 4.38 14.84
CA ARG A 120 -14.98 3.99 14.01
C ARG A 120 -14.79 2.62 13.35
N GLU A 121 -13.64 2.44 12.70
CA GLU A 121 -13.27 1.22 11.97
C GLU A 121 -13.04 0.01 12.88
N LEU A 122 -12.46 0.19 14.08
CA LEU A 122 -12.08 -0.94 14.94
C LEU A 122 -13.08 -1.21 16.08
N ILE A 123 -13.65 -0.16 16.69
CA ILE A 123 -14.44 -0.28 17.92
C ILE A 123 -15.94 -0.20 17.64
N ASP A 124 -16.39 0.82 16.88
CA ASP A 124 -17.81 0.98 16.57
C ASP A 124 -18.27 -0.10 15.57
N ALA A 125 -17.44 -0.44 14.58
CA ALA A 125 -17.71 -1.53 13.64
C ALA A 125 -17.88 -2.88 14.35
N ARG A 126 -16.93 -3.25 15.23
CA ARG A 126 -17.01 -4.46 16.05
C ARG A 126 -18.29 -4.49 16.88
N THR A 127 -18.66 -3.36 17.49
CA THR A 127 -19.89 -3.22 18.30
C THR A 127 -21.14 -3.52 17.46
N ALA A 128 -21.27 -2.88 16.29
CA ALA A 128 -22.41 -3.07 15.40
C ALA A 128 -22.50 -4.51 14.85
N LEU A 129 -21.38 -5.17 14.57
CA LEU A 129 -21.36 -6.55 14.08
C LEU A 129 -21.67 -7.58 15.19
N VAL A 130 -21.32 -7.30 16.45
CA VAL A 130 -21.73 -8.12 17.61
C VAL A 130 -23.26 -8.07 17.77
N GLU A 131 -23.85 -6.87 17.66
CA GLU A 131 -25.31 -6.69 17.70
C GLU A 131 -26.01 -7.36 16.53
N ALA A 132 -25.54 -7.11 15.29
CA ALA A 132 -26.14 -7.68 14.09
C ALA A 132 -26.10 -9.22 14.05
N SER A 133 -24.93 -9.81 14.31
CA SER A 133 -24.71 -11.27 14.23
C SER A 133 -25.13 -12.05 15.49
N GLY A 134 -25.59 -11.39 16.54
CA GLY A 134 -26.05 -12.02 17.78
C GLY A 134 -24.98 -12.78 18.56
N GLY A 135 -23.70 -12.45 18.39
CA GLY A 135 -22.59 -13.18 19.03
C GLY A 135 -21.27 -12.42 18.97
N PRO A 136 -20.20 -12.92 19.62
CA PRO A 136 -18.91 -12.24 19.65
C PRO A 136 -18.27 -12.14 18.26
N ILE A 137 -17.51 -11.06 18.07
CA ILE A 137 -16.67 -10.74 16.92
C ILE A 137 -15.32 -10.36 17.52
N ASP A 138 -14.41 -11.31 17.75
CA ASP A 138 -13.17 -11.04 18.50
C ASP A 138 -11.99 -10.66 17.59
N ASP A 139 -12.34 -10.24 16.37
CA ASP A 139 -11.84 -10.91 15.18
C ASP A 139 -11.84 -9.95 13.97
N ALA A 140 -10.73 -9.82 13.24
CA ALA A 140 -10.64 -8.87 12.12
C ALA A 140 -9.64 -9.22 11.00
N ALA A 141 -10.01 -8.90 9.77
CA ALA A 141 -9.15 -8.84 8.59
C ALA A 141 -9.01 -7.36 8.16
N LEU A 142 -7.83 -6.92 7.71
CA LEU A 142 -7.60 -5.50 7.36
C LEU A 142 -8.03 -5.20 5.92
N PRO A 143 -8.85 -4.15 5.67
CA PRO A 143 -9.00 -3.54 4.36
C PRO A 143 -7.64 -3.24 3.73
N ALA A 144 -7.42 -3.78 2.52
CA ALA A 144 -6.15 -3.69 1.81
C ALA A 144 -4.90 -3.99 2.68
N GLY A 145 -4.98 -4.95 3.61
CA GLY A 145 -3.83 -5.59 4.27
C GLY A 145 -2.89 -4.73 5.13
N ALA A 146 -3.18 -3.44 5.34
CA ALA A 146 -2.17 -2.46 5.75
C ALA A 146 -2.32 -1.95 7.20
N LEU A 147 -1.52 -2.48 8.12
CA LEU A 147 -1.40 -1.93 9.49
C LEU A 147 -0.41 -0.75 9.55
N ARG A 148 -0.52 0.05 10.63
CA ARG A 148 0.44 1.08 11.05
C ARG A 148 1.33 0.53 12.18
N PRO A 149 2.66 0.75 12.18
CA PRO A 149 3.49 0.47 13.36
C PRO A 149 3.05 1.35 14.55
N PRO A 150 3.08 0.84 15.79
CA PRO A 150 2.58 1.56 16.95
C PRO A 150 3.40 2.85 17.21
N PRO A 151 2.75 3.94 17.68
CA PRO A 151 3.48 5.15 18.07
C PRO A 151 4.41 4.87 19.25
N ALA A 152 5.57 5.53 19.26
CA ALA A 152 6.55 5.43 20.35
C ALA A 152 6.12 6.25 21.58
N GLY A 153 5.08 5.79 22.29
CA GLY A 153 4.60 6.42 23.53
C GLY A 153 3.51 5.60 24.25
N PRO A 154 3.50 5.54 25.60
CA PRO A 154 2.57 4.72 26.36
C PRO A 154 1.23 5.44 26.64
N ALA A 155 0.32 5.47 25.67
CA ALA A 155 -1.05 5.95 25.85
C ALA A 155 -2.06 5.27 24.89
N ALA A 156 -3.35 5.31 25.26
CA ALA A 156 -4.51 4.93 24.42
C ALA A 156 -4.64 3.45 23.99
N ALA A 157 -4.39 2.50 24.90
CA ALA A 157 -4.77 1.09 24.69
C ALA A 157 -6.27 0.84 24.96
N GLY A 158 -7.10 1.01 23.92
CA GLY A 158 -8.41 0.33 23.85
C GLY A 158 -8.25 -1.15 23.48
N PRO A 159 -9.28 -2.00 23.66
CA PRO A 159 -9.20 -3.41 23.29
C PRO A 159 -9.21 -3.59 21.76
N VAL A 160 -8.02 -3.64 21.17
CA VAL A 160 -7.77 -4.14 19.80
C VAL A 160 -8.28 -5.58 19.69
N PRO A 161 -8.90 -6.01 18.56
CA PRO A 161 -9.30 -7.40 18.35
C PRO A 161 -8.17 -8.39 18.68
N HIS A 162 -8.52 -9.50 19.34
CA HIS A 162 -7.55 -10.39 20.00
C HIS A 162 -6.64 -11.16 19.05
N ARG A 163 -7.02 -11.29 17.78
CA ARG A 163 -6.14 -11.75 16.70
C ARG A 163 -6.56 -11.10 15.39
N VAL A 164 -5.69 -10.21 14.89
CA VAL A 164 -5.79 -9.51 13.60
C VAL A 164 -5.17 -10.37 12.50
N HIS A 165 -5.78 -10.35 11.30
CA HIS A 165 -5.26 -11.06 10.13
C HIS A 165 -4.55 -10.15 9.15
N GLU A 166 -3.29 -9.87 9.49
CA GLU A 166 -2.26 -9.66 8.48
C GLU A 166 -2.10 -10.95 7.65
N ARG A 167 -1.84 -10.82 6.35
CA ARG A 167 -1.65 -11.99 5.47
C ARG A 167 -0.38 -12.76 5.87
N PRO A 168 -0.37 -14.10 5.83
CA PRO A 168 0.88 -14.85 5.87
C PRO A 168 1.73 -14.49 4.64
N PRO A 169 3.08 -14.52 4.74
CA PRO A 169 3.93 -14.38 3.57
C PRO A 169 3.58 -15.48 2.54
N PRO A 170 3.53 -15.17 1.23
CA PRO A 170 2.83 -16.02 0.27
C PRO A 170 3.57 -17.34 0.00
N GLY A 171 3.15 -18.37 0.71
CA GLY A 171 3.51 -19.76 0.50
C GLY A 171 2.45 -20.62 1.17
N GLN A 172 1.69 -21.38 0.38
CA GLN A 172 0.43 -21.98 0.81
C GLN A 172 -0.68 -20.94 1.16
N ALA A 173 -0.70 -19.83 0.43
CA ALA A 173 -1.85 -18.96 0.13
C ALA A 173 -2.54 -18.22 1.33
N HIS A 174 -3.51 -17.31 1.09
CA HIS A 174 -4.04 -16.32 2.07
C HIS A 174 -5.56 -16.41 2.32
N LEU A 175 -5.92 -16.32 3.62
CA LEU A 175 -7.24 -16.30 4.29
C LEU A 175 -6.99 -15.92 5.76
N ALA A 176 -8.00 -15.98 6.63
CA ALA A 176 -7.89 -15.56 8.03
C ALA A 176 -8.30 -16.62 9.10
N HIS A 177 -7.74 -16.48 10.32
CA HIS A 177 -8.35 -17.01 11.56
C HIS A 177 -9.43 -16.00 12.05
N PRO A 178 -9.99 -15.96 13.30
CA PRO A 178 -9.35 -16.01 14.65
C PRO A 178 -10.17 -16.89 15.66
N GLY A 179 -10.36 -16.72 16.99
CA GLY A 179 -9.86 -15.81 18.06
C GLY A 179 -9.38 -16.62 19.30
N ALA A 180 -9.84 -16.49 20.57
CA ALA A 180 -10.78 -15.57 21.26
C ALA A 180 -10.79 -15.83 22.81
N LEU A 181 -11.33 -14.90 23.65
CA LEU A 181 -11.90 -15.07 25.03
C LEU A 181 -11.00 -15.57 26.24
N GLN A 182 -11.20 -15.26 27.55
CA GLN A 182 -11.93 -14.21 28.34
C GLN A 182 -11.62 -14.34 29.88
N ARG A 183 -12.18 -13.44 30.73
CA ARG A 183 -12.45 -13.50 32.21
C ARG A 183 -11.36 -13.01 33.20
N HIS A 184 -11.64 -12.55 34.44
CA HIS A 184 -12.77 -11.81 35.09
C HIS A 184 -12.35 -11.48 36.56
N GLY A 185 -12.75 -10.35 37.19
CA GLY A 185 -12.39 -10.08 38.62
C GLY A 185 -12.81 -8.70 39.19
N THR A 186 -12.98 -8.58 40.52
CA THR A 186 -13.52 -7.37 41.20
C THR A 186 -12.89 -7.07 42.58
N ARG A 187 -12.81 -5.78 42.99
CA ARG A 187 -13.22 -5.17 44.31
C ARG A 187 -12.35 -4.00 44.87
N HIS A 188 -13.07 -2.98 45.38
CA HIS A 188 -12.87 -2.10 46.57
C HIS A 188 -11.58 -1.28 46.88
N GLY A 189 -11.81 -0.10 47.48
CA GLY A 189 -10.84 0.71 48.26
C GLY A 189 -10.54 2.09 47.63
N ARG A 190 -11.20 3.23 47.90
CA ARG A 190 -11.73 3.92 49.10
C ARG A 190 -10.77 4.96 49.72
N VAL A 191 -10.91 6.21 49.26
CA VAL A 191 -10.81 7.51 49.96
C VAL A 191 -9.62 7.78 50.91
N GLY A 192 -8.87 8.86 50.62
CA GLY A 192 -8.01 9.58 51.57
C GLY A 192 -7.81 11.03 51.10
N ALA A 193 -7.82 12.02 52.01
CA ALA A 193 -7.81 13.45 51.66
C ALA A 193 -6.72 14.27 52.38
N LEU A 194 -6.41 15.42 51.79
CA LEU A 194 -5.71 16.59 52.35
C LEU A 194 -6.33 17.02 53.72
N PRO A 195 -5.65 17.78 54.63
CA PRO A 195 -4.93 19.02 54.24
C PRO A 195 -3.78 19.58 55.13
N ARG A 196 -3.12 20.61 54.55
CA ARG A 196 -2.58 21.87 55.16
C ARG A 196 -1.64 21.82 56.40
N GLY A 197 -0.52 22.54 56.25
CA GLY A 197 0.18 23.26 57.33
C GLY A 197 0.85 24.54 56.80
N ALA A 198 0.77 25.64 57.55
CA ALA A 198 1.50 26.91 57.32
C ALA A 198 2.67 27.02 58.34
N SER A 199 3.71 27.84 58.15
CA SER A 199 3.69 29.30 58.40
C SER A 199 5.03 29.97 57.99
N PRO A 200 5.17 31.32 58.06
CA PRO A 200 6.10 32.09 57.20
C PRO A 200 7.39 32.62 57.86
N GLY A 201 8.26 33.26 57.06
CA GLY A 201 9.46 33.97 57.54
C GLY A 201 9.99 35.08 56.61
N HIS A 202 9.54 36.32 56.85
CA HIS A 202 10.07 37.66 56.46
C HIS A 202 10.56 38.02 55.02
N PRO A 203 10.47 39.31 54.63
CA PRO A 203 10.87 39.80 53.30
C PRO A 203 12.31 40.32 53.23
N GLY A 204 12.94 40.21 52.06
CA GLY A 204 14.19 40.89 51.70
C GLY A 204 14.02 41.69 50.41
N SER A 205 14.41 42.97 50.41
CA SER A 205 14.22 43.90 49.29
C SER A 205 15.42 43.94 48.34
N SER A 206 15.21 43.62 47.06
CA SER A 206 16.17 43.90 45.98
C SER A 206 15.44 44.16 44.65
N GLN A 207 15.86 45.19 43.92
CA GLN A 207 15.23 45.63 42.67
C GLN A 207 15.40 44.60 41.53
N PRO A 208 14.45 44.51 40.57
CA PRO A 208 14.62 43.71 39.36
C PRO A 208 15.72 44.32 38.48
N ARG A 209 16.62 43.47 37.97
CA ARG A 209 17.84 43.89 37.28
C ARG A 209 17.82 43.53 35.80
N GLY A 210 17.27 44.44 34.98
CA GLY A 210 17.47 44.47 33.53
C GLY A 210 16.81 43.32 32.75
N GLU A 211 15.57 43.54 32.32
CA GLU A 211 14.95 42.75 31.26
C GLU A 211 15.79 42.91 29.98
N ARG A 212 16.30 41.79 29.44
CA ARG A 212 16.83 41.77 28.07
C ARG A 212 15.65 41.57 27.14
N GLY A 213 15.45 42.54 26.25
CA GLY A 213 14.16 42.77 25.61
C GLY A 213 13.56 41.56 24.90
N GLU A 214 12.25 41.38 25.10
CA GLU A 214 11.44 40.56 24.22
C GLU A 214 11.44 41.18 22.82
N GLU A 215 11.81 40.39 21.80
CA GLU A 215 11.59 40.82 20.42
C GLU A 215 10.08 40.87 20.15
N ALA A 216 9.58 42.02 19.70
CA ALA A 216 8.17 42.16 19.36
C ALA A 216 7.74 41.09 18.31
N PRO A 217 6.60 40.41 18.50
CA PRO A 217 6.24 39.25 17.70
C PRO A 217 6.08 39.58 16.22
N VAL A 218 6.68 38.74 15.36
CA VAL A 218 6.76 38.94 13.91
C VAL A 218 5.37 38.79 13.26
N THR A 219 4.65 39.92 13.19
CA THR A 219 3.33 40.03 12.59
C THR A 219 3.37 39.92 11.07
N ILE A 220 2.31 39.40 10.43
CA ILE A 220 2.20 39.29 8.96
C ILE A 220 2.52 40.62 8.26
N ARG A 221 2.05 41.75 8.80
CA ARG A 221 2.34 43.11 8.27
C ARG A 221 3.83 43.43 8.24
N HIS A 222 4.61 42.99 9.24
CA HIS A 222 6.07 43.16 9.26
C HIS A 222 6.75 42.30 8.20
N ILE A 223 6.31 41.06 8.00
CA ILE A 223 6.81 40.16 6.94
C ILE A 223 6.60 40.79 5.56
N VAL A 224 5.36 41.21 5.24
CA VAL A 224 5.03 41.85 3.95
C VAL A 224 5.83 43.13 3.74
N THR A 225 5.99 43.95 4.78
CA THR A 225 6.78 45.20 4.69
C THR A 225 8.26 44.91 4.45
N ALA A 226 8.84 43.90 5.11
CA ALA A 226 10.22 43.47 4.86
C ALA A 226 10.41 42.94 3.44
N MET A 227 9.47 42.12 2.94
CA MET A 227 9.49 41.62 1.56
C MET A 227 9.45 42.74 0.52
N LEU A 228 8.64 43.80 0.74
CA LEU A 228 8.61 44.96 -0.14
C LEU A 228 9.91 45.77 -0.10
N ARG A 229 10.51 45.98 1.09
CA ARG A 229 11.80 46.67 1.26
C ARG A 229 12.98 45.88 0.70
N ARG A 230 12.87 44.55 0.65
CA ARG A 230 13.93 43.61 0.22
C ARG A 230 13.48 42.76 -0.98
N TRP A 231 12.68 43.33 -1.88
CA TRP A 231 12.03 42.63 -3.02
C TRP A 231 12.97 41.76 -3.87
N TYR A 232 14.26 42.12 -3.95
CA TYR A 232 15.29 41.33 -4.62
C TYR A 232 15.49 39.93 -4.02
N ALA A 233 15.26 39.74 -2.72
CA ALA A 233 15.43 38.45 -2.05
C ALA A 233 14.36 37.40 -2.43
N PRO A 234 13.03 37.66 -2.31
CA PRO A 234 12.03 36.74 -2.82
C PRO A 234 12.07 36.64 -4.35
N LEU A 235 12.40 37.71 -5.10
CA LEU A 235 12.54 37.62 -6.55
C LEU A 235 13.70 36.71 -6.98
N ALA A 236 14.87 36.81 -6.35
CA ALA A 236 16.00 35.92 -6.65
C ALA A 236 15.65 34.45 -6.34
N LEU A 237 15.00 34.18 -5.20
CA LEU A 237 14.55 32.83 -4.85
C LEU A 237 13.48 32.29 -5.80
N LEU A 238 12.54 33.13 -6.25
CA LEU A 238 11.56 32.78 -7.29
C LEU A 238 12.24 32.44 -8.62
N LEU A 239 13.21 33.24 -9.07
CA LEU A 239 13.96 32.97 -10.29
C LEU A 239 14.80 31.69 -10.19
N CYS A 240 15.44 31.45 -9.04
CA CYS A 240 16.14 30.19 -8.77
C CYS A 240 15.18 28.99 -8.76
N ALA A 241 13.98 29.13 -8.20
CA ALA A 241 12.98 28.06 -8.18
C ALA A 241 12.41 27.78 -9.59
N VAL A 242 12.15 28.81 -10.39
CA VAL A 242 11.74 28.65 -11.80
C VAL A 242 12.84 27.95 -12.60
N LEU A 243 14.11 28.37 -12.45
CA LEU A 243 15.25 27.75 -13.14
C LEU A 243 15.44 26.29 -12.70
N ALA A 244 15.42 26.00 -11.40
CA ALA A 244 15.53 24.64 -10.87
C ALA A 244 14.39 23.74 -11.38
N THR A 245 13.15 24.24 -11.38
CA THR A 245 11.99 23.49 -11.88
C THR A 245 12.09 23.25 -13.40
N ALA A 246 12.53 24.25 -14.17
CA ALA A 246 12.75 24.10 -15.61
C ALA A 246 13.87 23.08 -15.93
N LEU A 247 14.95 23.06 -15.15
CA LEU A 247 16.01 22.05 -15.27
C LEU A 247 15.49 20.64 -14.91
N MET A 248 14.65 20.50 -13.88
CA MET A 248 14.03 19.22 -13.52
C MET A 248 12.98 18.73 -14.53
N LEU A 249 12.37 19.63 -15.32
CA LEU A 249 11.52 19.26 -16.46
C LEU A 249 12.31 18.87 -17.72
N HIS A 250 13.62 19.12 -17.78
CA HIS A 250 14.45 18.78 -18.94
C HIS A 250 14.76 17.26 -19.02
N ASP A 251 14.73 16.53 -17.90
CA ASP A 251 14.68 15.06 -17.89
C ASP A 251 13.27 14.62 -18.35
N GLY A 252 13.05 14.69 -19.67
CA GLY A 252 11.77 14.53 -20.34
C GLY A 252 11.23 13.10 -20.30
N GLY A 253 10.48 12.76 -19.26
CA GLY A 253 9.74 11.51 -19.15
C GLY A 253 10.59 10.28 -18.84
N THR A 254 9.99 9.11 -19.02
CA THR A 254 10.65 7.79 -18.97
C THR A 254 10.01 6.86 -19.97
N TYR A 255 10.83 6.12 -20.71
CA TYR A 255 10.38 5.05 -21.59
C TYR A 255 10.22 3.76 -20.77
N SER A 256 9.17 2.99 -21.07
CA SER A 256 8.81 1.78 -20.31
C SER A 256 8.27 0.70 -21.25
N THR A 257 8.62 -0.56 -21.01
CA THR A 257 7.96 -1.71 -21.64
C THR A 257 7.80 -2.86 -20.64
N ARG A 258 6.79 -3.70 -20.89
CA ARG A 258 6.41 -4.89 -20.10
C ARG A 258 6.15 -6.04 -21.08
N THR A 259 7.22 -6.72 -21.49
CA THR A 259 7.17 -7.77 -22.52
C THR A 259 7.01 -9.15 -21.91
N VAL A 260 6.14 -9.98 -22.48
CA VAL A 260 5.85 -11.34 -22.01
C VAL A 260 6.34 -12.37 -23.02
N ILE A 261 7.03 -13.40 -22.52
CA ILE A 261 7.53 -14.54 -23.28
C ILE A 261 6.83 -15.80 -22.75
N SER A 262 5.96 -16.40 -23.56
CA SER A 262 5.18 -17.58 -23.20
C SER A 262 5.93 -18.87 -23.56
N PHE A 263 5.94 -19.84 -22.65
CA PHE A 263 6.53 -21.15 -22.82
C PHE A 263 5.43 -22.20 -22.99
N MET A 264 5.52 -22.98 -24.06
CA MET A 264 4.45 -23.86 -24.53
C MET A 264 4.99 -25.22 -24.94
N ARG A 265 4.10 -26.22 -25.01
CA ARG A 265 4.38 -27.57 -25.51
C ARG A 265 4.86 -27.53 -26.98
N PRO A 266 5.64 -28.54 -27.43
CA PRO A 266 6.14 -28.60 -28.79
C PRO A 266 5.01 -28.48 -29.82
N SER A 267 5.26 -27.75 -30.91
CA SER A 267 4.32 -27.58 -32.02
C SER A 267 2.94 -27.00 -31.64
N THR A 268 2.86 -26.24 -30.53
CA THR A 268 1.63 -25.51 -30.12
C THR A 268 1.80 -23.99 -30.19
N THR A 269 0.68 -23.26 -30.20
CA THR A 269 0.63 -21.80 -30.29
C THR A 269 -0.12 -21.20 -29.10
N THR A 270 -0.01 -19.88 -28.90
CA THR A 270 -0.73 -19.14 -27.84
C THR A 270 -2.25 -19.24 -27.95
N LEU A 271 -2.79 -19.59 -29.13
CA LEU A 271 -4.21 -19.80 -29.39
C LEU A 271 -4.63 -21.29 -29.31
N SER A 272 -3.70 -22.22 -29.05
CA SER A 272 -3.98 -23.65 -29.00
C SER A 272 -4.59 -24.04 -27.64
N PRO A 273 -5.80 -24.66 -27.57
CA PRO A 273 -6.50 -24.92 -26.31
C PRO A 273 -5.78 -25.80 -25.27
N SER A 274 -4.70 -26.47 -25.66
CA SER A 274 -3.89 -27.37 -24.82
C SER A 274 -2.38 -27.13 -24.98
N ASN A 275 -1.99 -25.88 -25.25
CA ASN A 275 -0.60 -25.43 -25.36
C ASN A 275 0.27 -25.71 -24.11
N GLY A 276 -0.34 -25.97 -22.95
CA GLY A 276 0.35 -26.31 -21.72
C GLY A 276 1.02 -25.13 -21.01
N THR A 277 0.63 -23.87 -21.28
CA THR A 277 1.12 -22.73 -20.49
C THR A 277 0.89 -22.92 -18.99
N ASN A 278 -0.22 -23.56 -18.62
CA ASN A 278 -0.61 -23.81 -17.23
C ASN A 278 -0.11 -25.18 -16.70
N ASP A 279 0.81 -25.85 -17.40
CA ASP A 279 1.42 -27.11 -16.98
C ASP A 279 2.53 -26.85 -15.96
N SER A 280 2.43 -27.45 -14.77
CA SER A 280 3.37 -27.24 -13.67
C SER A 280 4.82 -27.58 -14.02
N ASN A 281 5.06 -28.49 -14.97
CA ASN A 281 6.41 -28.83 -15.45
C ASN A 281 6.99 -27.72 -16.34
N ILE A 282 6.15 -27.08 -17.15
CA ILE A 282 6.55 -25.98 -18.04
C ILE A 282 6.70 -24.68 -17.25
N ILE A 283 5.88 -24.47 -16.22
CA ILE A 283 6.06 -23.41 -15.21
C ILE A 283 7.40 -23.58 -14.48
N ALA A 284 7.73 -24.80 -14.03
CA ALA A 284 9.00 -25.09 -13.39
C ALA A 284 10.21 -24.91 -14.33
N PHE A 285 10.06 -25.23 -15.63
CA PHE A 285 11.07 -24.94 -16.64
C PHE A 285 11.28 -23.43 -16.84
N ALA A 286 10.20 -22.66 -17.02
CA ALA A 286 10.28 -21.20 -17.10
C ALA A 286 10.95 -20.59 -15.85
N ALA A 287 10.67 -21.14 -14.66
CA ALA A 287 11.33 -20.74 -13.42
C ALA A 287 12.85 -21.00 -13.43
N ALA A 288 13.28 -22.15 -13.98
CA ALA A 288 14.70 -22.47 -14.12
C ALA A 288 15.41 -21.57 -15.14
N VAL A 289 14.72 -21.17 -16.22
CA VAL A 289 15.22 -20.18 -17.20
C VAL A 289 15.35 -18.80 -16.54
N THR A 290 14.30 -18.29 -15.88
CA THR A 290 14.31 -17.02 -15.13
C THR A 290 15.44 -16.99 -14.10
N ALA A 291 15.59 -18.05 -13.29
CA ALA A 291 16.64 -18.14 -12.29
C ALA A 291 18.04 -18.06 -12.92
N GLN A 292 18.29 -18.74 -14.04
CA GLN A 292 19.59 -18.68 -14.72
C GLN A 292 19.82 -17.33 -15.43
N VAL A 293 18.78 -16.72 -16.01
CA VAL A 293 18.85 -15.36 -16.58
C VAL A 293 19.21 -14.32 -15.51
N ASN A 294 18.73 -14.49 -14.28
CA ASN A 294 19.07 -13.66 -13.12
C ASN A 294 20.35 -14.10 -12.37
N ASN A 295 21.14 -15.02 -12.92
CA ASN A 295 22.37 -15.57 -12.33
C ASN A 295 22.15 -16.14 -10.90
N GLY A 296 21.05 -16.86 -10.69
CA GLY A 296 20.66 -17.48 -9.42
C GLY A 296 20.04 -16.54 -8.39
N ARG A 297 19.81 -15.27 -8.72
CA ARG A 297 19.16 -14.29 -7.84
C ARG A 297 17.64 -14.30 -8.06
N ALA A 298 16.87 -14.24 -6.98
CA ALA A 298 15.47 -13.87 -7.08
C ALA A 298 15.34 -12.43 -7.60
N ALA A 299 14.30 -12.15 -8.38
CA ALA A 299 14.01 -10.78 -8.81
C ALA A 299 13.63 -9.91 -7.60
N ALA A 300 14.00 -8.63 -7.65
CA ALA A 300 13.69 -7.68 -6.58
C ALA A 300 12.22 -7.22 -6.69
N ARG A 301 11.29 -8.03 -6.17
CA ARG A 301 9.88 -7.67 -6.04
C ARG A 301 9.71 -6.55 -5.02
N TYR A 302 9.05 -5.48 -5.42
CA TYR A 302 8.70 -4.35 -4.56
C TYR A 302 7.26 -4.54 -4.07
N SER A 303 6.93 -4.09 -2.85
CA SER A 303 5.61 -4.29 -2.21
C SER A 303 4.45 -3.47 -2.82
N MET A 304 4.49 -3.23 -4.12
CA MET A 304 3.44 -2.65 -4.96
C MET A 304 3.52 -3.33 -6.33
N ASP A 305 3.21 -4.63 -6.41
CA ASP A 305 3.40 -5.44 -7.62
C ASP A 305 2.61 -4.95 -8.86
N ASP A 306 1.56 -4.13 -8.66
CA ASP A 306 0.83 -3.44 -9.74
C ASP A 306 1.50 -2.15 -10.24
N ALA A 307 2.53 -1.64 -9.55
CA ALA A 307 3.20 -0.39 -9.89
C ALA A 307 4.42 -0.68 -10.81
N PRO A 308 4.33 -0.43 -12.13
CA PRO A 308 5.49 -0.56 -13.01
C PRO A 308 6.62 0.37 -12.54
N PHE A 309 7.87 0.00 -12.84
CA PHE A 309 9.07 0.62 -12.27
C PHE A 309 9.08 2.17 -12.26
N TYR A 310 8.54 2.83 -13.30
CA TYR A 310 8.43 4.30 -13.35
C TYR A 310 7.53 4.89 -12.26
N GLY A 311 6.49 4.17 -11.84
CA GLY A 311 5.58 4.52 -10.74
C GLY A 311 6.21 4.32 -9.36
N ALA A 312 7.14 3.37 -9.23
CA ALA A 312 8.01 3.23 -8.06
C ALA A 312 9.12 4.31 -7.99
N GLY A 313 9.15 5.26 -8.94
CA GLY A 313 10.16 6.31 -9.04
C GLY A 313 11.49 5.87 -9.68
N ILE A 314 11.59 4.63 -10.15
CA ILE A 314 12.77 4.11 -10.83
C ILE A 314 12.84 4.73 -12.23
N ARG A 315 13.92 5.48 -12.50
CA ARG A 315 14.14 6.15 -13.80
C ARG A 315 14.95 5.32 -14.80
N GLU A 316 15.63 4.28 -14.31
CA GLU A 316 16.41 3.34 -15.11
C GLU A 316 16.45 2.01 -14.35
N GLY A 317 16.02 0.91 -14.96
CA GLY A 317 15.88 -0.37 -14.28
C GLY A 317 15.36 -1.50 -15.15
N VAL A 318 15.59 -2.73 -14.70
CA VAL A 318 15.20 -3.97 -15.40
C VAL A 318 14.66 -4.98 -14.39
N LEU A 319 13.52 -5.60 -14.73
CA LEU A 319 12.99 -6.81 -14.10
C LEU A 319 13.03 -7.95 -15.13
N VAL A 320 13.42 -9.15 -14.69
CA VAL A 320 13.04 -10.40 -15.35
C VAL A 320 12.52 -11.32 -14.25
N ASP A 321 11.27 -11.72 -14.32
CA ASP A 321 10.65 -12.65 -13.39
C ASP A 321 9.58 -13.49 -14.12
N LEU A 322 8.98 -14.47 -13.45
CA LEU A 322 7.76 -15.11 -13.93
C LEU A 322 6.61 -14.11 -13.89
N ALA A 323 5.76 -14.12 -14.93
CA ALA A 323 4.57 -13.30 -14.99
C ALA A 323 3.63 -13.66 -13.83
N ASP A 324 3.21 -12.63 -13.09
CA ASP A 324 2.42 -12.77 -11.89
C ASP A 324 0.98 -12.32 -12.15
N SER A 325 0.04 -13.26 -12.00
CA SER A 325 -1.41 -13.03 -12.10
C SER A 325 -2.06 -12.78 -10.73
N GLY A 326 -1.24 -12.63 -9.68
CA GLY A 326 -1.65 -12.48 -8.31
C GLY A 326 -2.01 -11.04 -7.94
N ASN A 327 -1.48 -10.58 -6.80
CA ASN A 327 -1.68 -9.22 -6.29
C ASN A 327 -0.58 -8.85 -5.29
N GLN A 328 -0.58 -7.59 -4.83
CA GLN A 328 0.42 -6.88 -3.99
C GLN A 328 0.87 -7.56 -2.66
N TRP A 329 0.41 -8.77 -2.37
CA TRP A 329 0.75 -9.56 -1.18
C TRP A 329 0.89 -11.06 -1.45
N ALA A 330 0.47 -11.53 -2.64
CA ALA A 330 0.40 -12.93 -2.97
C ALA A 330 0.63 -13.14 -4.47
N ALA A 331 1.80 -13.70 -4.76
CA ALA A 331 2.19 -14.13 -6.09
C ALA A 331 1.33 -15.30 -6.57
N THR A 332 0.73 -15.17 -7.76
CA THR A 332 0.08 -16.27 -8.46
C THR A 332 0.84 -16.51 -9.76
N ILE A 333 1.50 -17.66 -9.85
CA ILE A 333 2.21 -18.09 -11.05
C ILE A 333 1.47 -19.31 -11.59
N ASP A 334 0.36 -19.05 -12.28
CA ASP A 334 -0.51 -20.07 -12.89
C ASP A 334 -0.11 -20.40 -14.33
N LYS A 335 0.90 -19.71 -14.88
CA LYS A 335 1.39 -19.86 -16.25
C LYS A 335 2.90 -19.82 -16.37
N ALA A 336 3.39 -20.52 -17.39
CA ALA A 336 4.78 -20.51 -17.85
C ALA A 336 5.04 -19.30 -18.75
N GLU A 337 4.82 -18.11 -18.21
CA GLU A 337 5.08 -16.83 -18.88
C GLU A 337 6.23 -16.14 -18.11
N ILE A 338 7.26 -15.66 -18.82
CA ILE A 338 8.33 -14.81 -18.26
C ILE A 338 8.02 -13.37 -18.63
N GLU A 339 8.01 -12.48 -17.64
CA GLU A 339 7.84 -11.05 -17.81
C GLU A 339 9.20 -10.33 -17.76
N VAL A 340 9.40 -9.43 -18.71
CA VAL A 340 10.55 -8.55 -18.84
C VAL A 340 10.05 -7.10 -18.75
N GLN A 341 10.30 -6.43 -17.62
CA GLN A 341 10.10 -4.98 -17.52
C GLN A 341 11.43 -4.26 -17.79
N VAL A 342 11.40 -3.22 -18.61
CA VAL A 342 12.54 -2.32 -18.83
C VAL A 342 12.04 -0.89 -18.76
N VAL A 343 12.67 -0.08 -17.91
CA VAL A 343 12.43 1.37 -17.80
C VAL A 343 13.74 2.11 -17.98
N GLY A 344 13.74 3.20 -18.75
CA GLY A 344 14.93 4.00 -19.03
C GLY A 344 14.62 5.42 -19.50
N ARG A 345 15.67 6.22 -19.72
CA ARG A 345 15.57 7.62 -20.17
C ARG A 345 15.38 7.81 -21.68
N THR A 346 15.75 6.84 -22.51
CA THR A 346 15.67 6.94 -23.97
C THR A 346 15.06 5.69 -24.59
N LEU A 347 14.39 5.86 -25.73
CA LEU A 347 13.78 4.78 -26.50
C LEU A 347 14.81 3.71 -26.88
N ASP A 348 15.89 4.13 -27.53
CA ASP A 348 16.98 3.29 -28.06
C ASP A 348 17.59 2.36 -26.99
N TRP A 349 17.72 2.87 -25.75
CA TRP A 349 18.25 2.09 -24.63
C TRP A 349 17.24 1.05 -24.16
N VAL A 350 15.95 1.41 -24.07
CA VAL A 350 14.88 0.47 -23.68
C VAL A 350 14.72 -0.62 -24.73
N GLU A 351 14.68 -0.27 -26.02
CA GLU A 351 14.58 -1.19 -27.15
C GLU A 351 15.78 -2.16 -27.22
N SER A 352 17.01 -1.61 -27.18
CA SER A 352 18.23 -2.42 -27.19
C SER A 352 18.30 -3.38 -25.99
N ARG A 353 17.88 -2.91 -24.80
CA ARG A 353 17.90 -3.72 -23.58
C ARG A 353 16.77 -4.76 -23.54
N GLN A 354 15.59 -4.42 -24.04
CA GLN A 354 14.47 -5.34 -24.23
C GLN A 354 14.87 -6.50 -25.14
N GLN A 355 15.39 -6.22 -26.34
CA GLN A 355 15.83 -7.26 -27.29
C GLN A 355 16.93 -8.14 -26.69
N GLN A 356 17.95 -7.54 -26.05
CA GLN A 356 19.03 -8.29 -25.40
C GLN A 356 18.52 -9.26 -24.31
N LEU A 357 17.44 -8.92 -23.61
CA LEU A 357 16.85 -9.79 -22.59
C LEU A 357 16.01 -10.90 -23.21
N ILE A 358 15.24 -10.61 -24.28
CA ILE A 358 14.52 -11.62 -25.07
C ILE A 358 15.50 -12.66 -25.61
N ASP A 359 16.56 -12.22 -26.29
CA ASP A 359 17.60 -13.09 -26.87
C ASP A 359 18.27 -13.95 -25.79
N LYS A 360 18.56 -13.37 -24.62
CA LYS A 360 19.14 -14.10 -23.48
C LYS A 360 18.17 -15.15 -22.92
N ILE A 361 16.88 -14.85 -22.82
CA ILE A 361 15.87 -15.79 -22.30
C ILE A 361 15.70 -16.98 -23.25
N VAL A 362 15.54 -16.72 -24.56
CA VAL A 362 15.38 -17.77 -25.58
C VAL A 362 16.63 -18.66 -25.63
N SER A 363 17.82 -18.09 -25.79
CA SER A 363 19.07 -18.87 -25.85
C SER A 363 19.39 -19.63 -24.55
N THR A 364 18.96 -19.14 -23.38
CA THR A 364 19.05 -19.89 -22.11
C THR A 364 18.13 -21.10 -22.12
N ALA A 365 16.89 -20.96 -22.59
CA ALA A 365 15.92 -22.04 -22.69
C ALA A 365 16.33 -23.12 -23.72
N GLU A 366 16.92 -22.73 -24.85
CA GLU A 366 17.51 -23.65 -25.82
C GLU A 366 18.70 -24.41 -25.19
N SER A 367 19.59 -23.70 -24.51
CA SER A 367 20.78 -24.28 -23.88
C SER A 367 20.44 -25.31 -22.80
N GLN A 368 19.43 -25.05 -21.95
CA GLN A 368 18.98 -26.01 -20.93
C GLN A 368 18.40 -27.28 -21.55
N GLN A 369 17.62 -27.16 -22.64
CA GLN A 369 17.04 -28.32 -23.33
C GLN A 369 18.08 -29.13 -24.11
N ALA A 370 19.09 -28.46 -24.69
CA ALA A 370 20.21 -29.12 -25.36
C ALA A 370 21.06 -29.97 -24.40
N GLN A 371 21.29 -29.51 -23.16
CA GLN A 371 22.01 -30.28 -22.14
C GLN A 371 21.29 -31.58 -21.75
N LEU A 372 19.96 -31.63 -21.87
CA LEU A 372 19.14 -32.81 -21.61
C LEU A 372 18.94 -33.70 -22.85
N SER A 373 19.66 -33.43 -23.95
CA SER A 373 19.55 -34.14 -25.24
C SER A 373 18.13 -34.17 -25.84
N VAL A 374 17.30 -33.14 -25.58
CA VAL A 374 15.91 -33.08 -26.07
C VAL A 374 15.90 -32.86 -27.58
N THR A 375 15.30 -33.80 -28.32
CA THR A 375 15.04 -33.73 -29.76
C THR A 375 14.12 -32.56 -30.12
N ASP A 376 14.26 -32.00 -31.32
CA ASP A 376 13.54 -30.77 -31.72
C ASP A 376 12.01 -30.87 -31.54
N ASP A 377 11.40 -31.99 -31.96
CA ASP A 377 9.97 -32.29 -31.80
C ASP A 377 9.50 -32.39 -30.33
N GLY A 378 10.43 -32.47 -29.38
CA GLY A 378 10.19 -32.56 -27.94
C GLY A 378 10.44 -31.25 -27.19
N ARG A 379 10.85 -30.16 -27.85
CA ARG A 379 11.23 -28.91 -27.15
C ARG A 379 10.05 -28.02 -26.78
N ILE A 380 10.10 -27.51 -25.55
CA ILE A 380 9.28 -26.39 -25.08
C ILE A 380 9.60 -25.18 -25.97
N THR A 381 8.55 -24.66 -26.60
CA THR A 381 8.61 -23.53 -27.53
C THR A 381 8.45 -22.24 -26.74
N ALA A 382 9.40 -21.32 -26.85
CA ALA A 382 9.31 -19.96 -26.31
C ALA A 382 8.78 -19.01 -27.40
N SER A 383 7.79 -18.16 -27.05
CA SER A 383 7.16 -17.23 -27.99
C SER A 383 6.92 -15.88 -27.34
N VAL A 384 7.44 -14.80 -27.93
CA VAL A 384 7.21 -13.42 -27.48
C VAL A 384 5.80 -12.99 -27.85
N VAL A 385 5.02 -12.49 -26.90
CA VAL A 385 3.64 -12.04 -27.14
C VAL A 385 3.67 -10.67 -27.86
N PRO A 386 3.30 -10.55 -29.15
CA PRO A 386 3.64 -9.37 -29.96
C PRO A 386 2.97 -8.06 -29.54
N LEU A 387 1.87 -8.13 -28.77
CA LEU A 387 1.22 -6.94 -28.21
C LEU A 387 1.98 -6.34 -27.01
N THR A 388 2.92 -7.10 -26.42
CA THR A 388 3.67 -6.73 -25.21
C THR A 388 5.06 -6.15 -25.50
N THR A 389 5.47 -6.07 -26.77
CA THR A 389 6.76 -5.49 -27.16
C THR A 389 6.72 -3.96 -27.30
N GLN A 390 5.55 -3.33 -27.20
CA GLN A 390 5.43 -1.88 -27.32
C GLN A 390 6.17 -1.16 -26.19
N ILE A 391 6.78 -0.02 -26.52
CA ILE A 391 7.48 0.86 -25.57
C ILE A 391 6.66 2.13 -25.39
N GLU A 392 6.15 2.33 -24.18
CA GLU A 392 5.37 3.51 -23.80
C GLU A 392 6.30 4.65 -23.36
N HIS A 393 5.96 5.88 -23.74
CA HIS A 393 6.64 7.08 -23.25
C HIS A 393 5.81 7.76 -22.15
N VAL A 394 6.18 7.49 -20.89
CA VAL A 394 5.48 8.00 -19.71
C VAL A 394 5.94 9.42 -19.42
N THR A 395 5.02 10.38 -19.47
CA THR A 395 5.28 11.80 -19.18
C THR A 395 4.39 12.33 -18.06
N PRO A 396 4.84 13.30 -17.25
CA PRO A 396 4.00 13.92 -16.22
C PRO A 396 2.78 14.62 -16.83
N SER A 397 1.61 14.47 -16.21
CA SER A 397 0.40 15.16 -16.65
C SER A 397 0.53 16.68 -16.50
N ARG A 398 -0.18 17.44 -17.36
CA ARG A 398 -0.18 18.92 -17.30
C ARG A 398 -0.59 19.45 -15.93
N SER A 399 -1.52 18.80 -15.24
CA SER A 399 -1.92 19.15 -13.88
C SER A 399 -0.82 18.85 -12.86
N ALA A 400 -0.13 17.72 -12.93
CA ALA A 400 1.00 17.42 -12.06
C ALA A 400 2.14 18.44 -12.21
N LEU A 401 2.44 18.86 -13.45
CA LEU A 401 3.44 19.91 -13.72
C LEU A 401 3.03 21.26 -13.11
N VAL A 402 1.77 21.69 -13.31
CA VAL A 402 1.26 22.94 -12.72
C VAL A 402 1.31 22.92 -11.19
N THR A 403 0.92 21.80 -10.56
CA THR A 403 1.00 21.64 -9.10
C THR A 403 2.44 21.66 -8.60
N ALA A 404 3.37 21.03 -9.30
CA ALA A 404 4.80 21.05 -8.94
C ALA A 404 5.39 22.47 -9.04
N PHE A 405 5.13 23.21 -10.12
CA PHE A 405 5.52 24.61 -10.25
C PHE A 405 4.91 25.48 -9.13
N ALA A 406 3.61 25.33 -8.85
CA ALA A 406 2.94 26.09 -7.80
C ALA A 406 3.55 25.82 -6.41
N ALA A 407 3.86 24.57 -6.09
CA ALA A 407 4.52 24.19 -4.84
C ALA A 407 5.94 24.79 -4.73
N MET A 408 6.74 24.70 -5.80
CA MET A 408 8.09 25.28 -5.84
C MET A 408 8.08 26.81 -5.66
N LEU A 409 7.13 27.51 -6.29
CA LEU A 409 6.95 28.95 -6.13
C LEU A 409 6.47 29.32 -4.72
N ALA A 410 5.58 28.53 -4.11
CA ALA A 410 5.13 28.75 -2.73
C ALA A 410 6.27 28.56 -1.71
N VAL A 411 7.10 27.53 -1.88
CA VAL A 411 8.30 27.31 -1.05
C VAL A 411 9.30 28.46 -1.22
N ALA A 412 9.54 28.92 -2.45
CA ALA A 412 10.41 30.07 -2.72
C ALA A 412 9.91 31.38 -2.07
N LEU A 413 8.59 31.62 -2.08
CA LEU A 413 7.97 32.76 -1.39
C LEU A 413 8.14 32.67 0.14
N LEU A 414 7.94 31.49 0.74
CA LEU A 414 8.10 31.29 2.18
C LEU A 414 9.55 31.51 2.63
N ILE A 415 10.53 30.94 1.89
CA ILE A 415 11.95 31.17 2.17
C ILE A 415 12.32 32.64 1.95
N GLY A 416 11.81 33.26 0.88
CA GLY A 416 12.04 34.68 0.57
C GLY A 416 11.46 35.64 1.59
N ALA A 417 10.32 35.29 2.20
CA ALA A 417 9.71 36.03 3.30
C ALA A 417 10.62 36.06 4.54
N TRP A 418 11.08 34.88 4.99
CA TRP A 418 12.00 34.78 6.12
C TRP A 418 13.38 35.38 5.84
N ALA A 419 13.92 35.21 4.63
CA ALA A 419 15.15 35.85 4.20
C ALA A 419 15.06 37.38 4.24
N SER A 420 13.93 37.96 3.78
CA SER A 420 13.69 39.41 3.84
C SER A 420 13.70 39.95 5.27
N VAL A 421 13.04 39.25 6.20
CA VAL A 421 13.01 39.60 7.63
C VAL A 421 14.40 39.47 8.27
N GLY A 422 15.16 38.40 7.94
CA GLY A 422 16.52 38.20 8.41
C GLY A 422 17.50 39.28 7.92
N ILE A 423 17.38 39.70 6.65
CA ILE A 423 18.17 40.80 6.08
C ILE A 423 17.86 42.12 6.79
N ASP A 424 16.59 42.45 7.01
CA ASP A 424 16.21 43.68 7.72
C ASP A 424 16.73 43.69 9.16
N ARG A 425 16.59 42.57 9.90
CA ARG A 425 17.17 42.41 11.25
C ARG A 425 18.69 42.60 11.27
N MET A 426 19.42 41.99 10.33
CA MET A 426 20.88 42.11 10.25
C MET A 426 21.34 43.53 9.89
N LEU A 427 20.60 44.25 9.04
CA LEU A 427 20.94 45.62 8.66
C LEU A 427 20.66 46.63 9.79
N THR A 428 19.54 46.50 10.50
CA THR A 428 19.24 47.33 11.68
C THR A 428 20.30 47.11 12.77
N ALA A 429 20.58 45.85 13.14
CA ALA A 429 21.59 45.52 14.16
C ALA A 429 23.03 45.93 13.77
N ARG A 430 23.32 46.19 12.49
CA ARG A 430 24.58 46.81 12.03
C ARG A 430 24.55 48.33 12.17
N HIS A 431 23.42 48.97 11.88
CA HIS A 431 23.23 50.41 12.05
C HIS A 431 23.32 50.82 13.52
N ASP A 432 22.65 50.08 14.41
CA ASP A 432 22.62 50.36 15.84
C ASP A 432 24.05 50.35 16.43
N ARG A 433 24.81 49.26 16.16
CA ARG A 433 26.23 49.12 16.57
C ARG A 433 27.13 50.22 16.02
N ALA A 434 26.92 50.64 14.78
CA ALA A 434 27.67 51.75 14.19
C ALA A 434 27.33 53.08 14.88
N SER A 435 26.06 53.32 15.22
CA SER A 435 25.62 54.54 15.90
C SER A 435 26.10 54.62 17.36
N ASP A 436 26.15 53.49 18.08
CA ASP A 436 26.69 53.45 19.44
C ASP A 436 28.21 53.58 19.44
N SER A 437 28.91 52.99 18.46
CA SER A 437 30.35 53.22 18.28
C SER A 437 30.70 54.67 17.96
N ALA A 438 29.78 55.44 17.37
CA ALA A 438 29.96 56.88 17.14
C ALA A 438 29.65 57.71 18.40
N LYS A 439 28.62 57.35 19.18
CA LYS A 439 28.31 58.00 20.48
C LYS A 439 29.38 57.73 21.54
N GLY A 440 30.09 56.61 21.46
CA GLY A 440 31.26 56.30 22.29
C GLY A 440 32.52 57.13 21.96
N GLN A 441 32.45 58.04 20.97
CA GLN A 441 33.55 58.90 20.54
C GLN A 441 33.19 60.40 20.59
N THR A 442 32.60 60.84 21.70
CA THR A 442 32.63 62.25 22.12
C THR A 442 33.41 62.37 23.43
N PRO A 443 34.42 63.26 23.53
CA PRO A 443 35.34 63.35 24.67
C PRO A 443 34.74 63.99 25.92
#